data_AF-A0A438H7U2-F1
#
_entry.id   AF-A0A438H7U2-F1
#
_cell.length_a   1.000
_cell.length_b   1.000
_cell.length_c   1.000
_cell.angle_alpha   90.00
_cell.angle_beta   90.00
_cell.angle_gamma   90.00
#
_symmetry.space_group_name_H-M   'P 1'
#
loop_
_entity.id
_entity.type
_entity.pdbx_description
1 polymer ?
#
loop_
_entity_poly.entity_id
_entity_poly.type
_entity_poly.pdbx_seq_one_letter_code
_entity_poly.pdbx_strand_id
1 'polypeptide(L)'
;MNMGSEYVNEDLFGLEDEDIGEEINSRTNVTNISSGGSNRGGSGGRTFSSKKPRQKGPMDHFFTPNAEMVVQNQRSGKMNQTTINDAYKKEARERACTLITRWMYEAAIPFNAVTYPSFQPMIEAIGQYGVGMKGPTFHEVRVTNLKKELALTKDLMKDHMVEWGKNGCSIMSDGWTDRKERTLTGEKMFELLDKWVEQVGEENVIQVITDNHSSYVMAGRLLELKRPHLYWTPCAAHCLDLMLEDIGKLPNIKRTLERAISLNGYIYNRSGLLNMMRRFTGQRELLRPAKTRFATAFITLSRLHEQKNNLRKMFTSSDWSDSKWAKEQKGKTIANIVLMPSFWNTIVFCLKVSGPLVRVLRLVDGEKKAPMGYIYEAMNRAKDAIVRSFNGNEEKYKEIFNIIDKRWEIQLHRPLHAAGYFLNPEFFYDKPEIEHDAEIMSDLYKCILRLTRDPAKQEKVVAEVSLFTNAQGLFGNELAVRTRKTRAPAEWWAAYGASAPNLQKFAMKVLNLTCSASGCERNWSIFENIHSKRRNRLDHQRLNDLVYIKYNRALKRRYNERNTIDPISLKDIDDSNEWLIGRMEDEDSHGGAQDDFVFDDDNLTWGDVARAAGAEEASLILELELEQAQA
;
A
#
# COMPACT_ATOMS: atom_id res chain seq x y z
N MET A 1 51.62 23.08 -15.05
CA MET A 1 51.99 22.54 -16.37
C MET A 1 50.73 21.99 -17.00
N ASN A 2 50.46 22.47 -18.22
CA ASN A 2 49.26 22.27 -19.01
C ASN A 2 49.04 20.83 -19.52
N MET A 3 47.81 20.65 -20.00
CA MET A 3 47.26 19.67 -20.97
C MET A 3 46.43 18.53 -20.33
N GLY A 4 45.16 18.32 -20.69
CA GLY A 4 44.39 18.86 -21.81
C GLY A 4 42.88 18.76 -21.59
N SER A 5 42.22 19.76 -22.19
CA SER A 5 40.79 20.00 -22.34
C SER A 5 40.18 19.08 -23.41
N GLU A 6 38.84 19.17 -23.57
CA GLU A 6 37.96 18.69 -24.66
C GLU A 6 37.14 17.44 -24.32
N TYR A 7 35.80 17.34 -24.43
CA TYR A 7 34.81 18.12 -25.18
C TYR A 7 33.50 18.32 -24.38
N VAL A 8 32.99 19.54 -24.50
CA VAL A 8 31.63 20.00 -24.20
C VAL A 8 30.65 19.44 -25.25
N ASN A 9 29.46 19.04 -24.81
CA ASN A 9 28.26 19.01 -25.65
C ASN A 9 27.09 19.55 -24.81
N GLU A 10 27.11 20.87 -24.66
CA GLU A 10 25.92 21.70 -24.61
C GLU A 10 25.37 21.84 -26.05
N ASP A 11 24.10 22.23 -26.16
CA ASP A 11 23.30 22.51 -27.37
C ASP A 11 22.38 21.39 -27.87
N LEU A 12 21.07 21.52 -27.58
CA LEU A 12 20.18 22.26 -28.49
C LEU A 12 18.81 22.49 -27.82
N PHE A 13 18.64 23.67 -27.21
CA PHE A 13 17.34 24.32 -27.05
C PHE A 13 17.01 25.04 -28.36
N GLY A 14 15.75 24.97 -28.79
CA GLY A 14 15.22 25.76 -29.90
C GLY A 14 14.09 25.02 -30.59
N LEU A 15 12.85 25.45 -30.36
CA LEU A 15 11.99 25.91 -31.45
C LEU A 15 10.87 26.78 -30.85
N GLU A 16 10.73 27.94 -31.49
CA GLU A 16 10.03 29.16 -31.14
C GLU A 16 8.49 29.04 -31.09
N ASP A 17 7.92 30.01 -30.37
CA ASP A 17 6.53 30.44 -30.43
C ASP A 17 6.14 30.90 -31.84
N GLU A 18 4.95 30.51 -32.31
CA GLU A 18 4.18 31.30 -33.27
C GLU A 18 2.72 31.39 -32.81
N ASP A 19 2.35 32.61 -32.42
CA ASP A 19 0.99 33.11 -32.28
C ASP A 19 0.24 33.06 -33.62
N ILE A 20 -0.99 32.53 -33.62
CA ILE A 20 -2.07 33.05 -34.49
C ILE A 20 -3.35 33.07 -33.65
N GLY A 21 -3.74 34.28 -33.28
CA GLY A 21 -5.07 34.57 -32.75
C GLY A 21 -6.11 34.64 -33.86
N GLU A 22 -7.35 34.30 -33.53
CA GLU A 22 -8.54 34.92 -34.11
C GLU A 22 -9.69 34.85 -33.09
N GLU A 23 -10.01 36.00 -32.50
CA GLU A 23 -11.29 36.26 -31.84
C GLU A 23 -12.39 36.36 -32.90
N ILE A 24 -13.51 35.66 -32.74
CA ILE A 24 -14.82 36.23 -33.11
C ILE A 24 -15.85 35.88 -32.02
N ASN A 25 -16.23 36.94 -31.33
CA ASN A 25 -17.39 37.07 -30.46
C ASN A 25 -18.65 37.24 -31.33
N SER A 26 -19.72 36.49 -31.13
CA SER A 26 -21.08 37.03 -31.30
C SER A 26 -22.15 36.21 -30.58
N ARG A 27 -22.76 36.87 -29.59
CA ARG A 27 -24.14 36.64 -29.16
C ARG A 27 -25.09 37.07 -30.27
N THR A 28 -26.11 36.27 -30.59
CA THR A 28 -27.48 36.79 -30.74
C THR A 28 -28.52 35.68 -30.64
N ASN A 29 -29.45 35.83 -29.70
CA ASN A 29 -30.79 35.26 -29.75
C ASN A 29 -31.51 35.78 -31.00
N VAL A 30 -32.38 34.99 -31.64
CA VAL A 30 -33.78 35.34 -31.95
C VAL A 30 -34.60 34.07 -32.22
N THR A 31 -35.83 34.15 -31.76
CA THR A 31 -36.95 33.23 -31.66
C THR A 31 -37.72 32.92 -32.96
N ASN A 32 -38.38 31.74 -32.93
CA ASN A 32 -39.81 31.51 -33.23
C ASN A 32 -40.34 31.25 -34.67
N ILE A 33 -41.38 30.38 -34.67
CA ILE A 33 -42.58 30.28 -35.53
C ILE A 33 -42.64 29.25 -36.69
N SER A 34 -43.17 28.06 -36.33
CA SER A 34 -44.46 27.45 -36.74
C SER A 34 -44.76 26.88 -38.15
N SER A 35 -45.78 26.00 -38.10
CA SER A 35 -46.66 25.42 -39.14
C SER A 35 -46.10 24.19 -39.87
N GLY A 36 -46.75 23.03 -39.94
CA GLY A 36 -48.18 22.68 -39.82
C GLY A 36 -48.67 22.18 -41.18
N GLY A 37 -48.95 20.88 -41.33
CA GLY A 37 -49.51 20.35 -42.58
C GLY A 37 -49.70 18.83 -42.60
N SER A 38 -50.95 18.40 -42.58
CA SER A 38 -51.45 17.02 -42.53
C SER A 38 -51.45 16.27 -43.86
N ASN A 39 -51.55 14.93 -43.73
CA ASN A 39 -52.36 14.00 -44.55
C ASN A 39 -51.89 13.58 -45.96
N ARG A 40 -51.60 12.27 -46.14
CA ARG A 40 -52.53 11.25 -46.69
C ARG A 40 -51.80 9.93 -47.00
N GLY A 41 -52.49 8.82 -46.70
CA GLY A 41 -52.06 7.47 -47.01
C GLY A 41 -52.16 7.13 -48.51
N GLY A 42 -51.35 6.15 -48.92
CA GLY A 42 -51.37 5.54 -50.24
C GLY A 42 -50.51 4.28 -50.21
N SER A 43 -51.20 3.14 -50.23
CA SER A 43 -50.69 1.77 -50.28
C SER A 43 -49.85 1.47 -51.51
N GLY A 44 -48.68 0.85 -51.32
CA GLY A 44 -47.85 0.27 -52.38
C GLY A 44 -46.79 -0.65 -51.78
N GLY A 45 -46.87 -1.94 -52.10
CA GLY A 45 -46.05 -3.01 -51.53
C GLY A 45 -44.55 -2.74 -51.61
N ARG A 46 -43.83 -3.08 -50.54
CA ARG A 46 -42.37 -3.07 -50.50
C ARG A 46 -41.84 -4.47 -50.25
N THR A 47 -41.16 -4.98 -51.26
CA THR A 47 -40.17 -6.04 -51.19
C THR A 47 -39.20 -5.77 -50.05
N PHE A 48 -38.93 -6.81 -49.23
CA PHE A 48 -37.91 -6.78 -48.19
C PHE A 48 -36.52 -6.73 -48.85
N SER A 49 -36.00 -5.53 -49.13
CA SER A 49 -34.55 -5.36 -49.29
C SER A 49 -33.93 -5.25 -47.90
N SER A 50 -32.97 -6.11 -47.56
CA SER A 50 -32.14 -5.92 -46.37
C SER A 50 -31.49 -4.54 -46.44
N LYS A 51 -31.93 -3.59 -45.61
CA LYS A 51 -31.26 -2.29 -45.51
C LYS A 51 -29.81 -2.54 -45.13
N LYS A 52 -28.87 -2.18 -46.01
CA LYS A 52 -27.45 -2.09 -45.66
C LYS A 52 -27.30 -1.23 -44.39
N PRO A 53 -26.39 -1.56 -43.47
CA PRO A 53 -26.11 -0.69 -42.33
C PRO A 53 -25.87 0.74 -42.82
N ARG A 54 -26.55 1.71 -42.23
CA ARG A 54 -26.43 3.13 -42.59
C ARG A 54 -24.94 3.50 -42.49
N GLN A 55 -24.32 3.87 -43.60
CA GLN A 55 -22.94 4.34 -43.62
C GLN A 55 -22.94 5.70 -42.93
N LYS A 56 -22.30 5.79 -41.76
CA LYS A 56 -22.22 7.04 -40.98
C LYS A 56 -21.49 8.09 -41.81
N GLY A 57 -22.11 9.24 -42.01
CA GLY A 57 -21.54 10.39 -42.70
C GLY A 57 -20.74 11.29 -41.76
N PRO A 58 -20.02 12.30 -42.29
CA PRO A 58 -19.23 13.24 -41.49
C PRO A 58 -20.04 13.96 -40.40
N MET A 59 -21.32 14.26 -40.68
CA MET A 59 -22.23 14.88 -39.71
C MET A 59 -22.56 13.96 -38.52
N ASP A 60 -22.58 12.63 -38.71
CA ASP A 60 -22.84 11.69 -37.63
C ASP A 60 -21.69 11.64 -36.60
N HIS A 61 -20.49 12.08 -36.98
CA HIS A 61 -19.35 12.18 -36.07
C HIS A 61 -19.58 13.25 -34.98
N PHE A 62 -20.16 14.40 -35.36
CA PHE A 62 -20.47 15.50 -34.43
C PHE A 62 -21.57 15.15 -33.43
N PHE A 63 -22.46 14.22 -33.77
CA PHE A 63 -23.57 13.77 -32.92
C PHE A 63 -23.32 12.41 -32.25
N THR A 64 -22.17 11.76 -32.47
CA THR A 64 -21.86 10.49 -31.81
C THR A 64 -21.43 10.76 -30.36
N PRO A 65 -22.19 10.27 -29.35
CA PRO A 65 -21.87 10.51 -27.95
C PRO A 65 -20.61 9.76 -27.50
N ASN A 66 -19.84 10.37 -26.59
CA ASN A 66 -18.64 9.75 -26.00
C ASN A 66 -18.98 8.38 -25.39
N ALA A 67 -18.22 7.34 -25.78
CA ALA A 67 -18.38 5.97 -25.32
C ALA A 67 -18.40 5.84 -23.78
N GLU A 68 -17.59 6.61 -23.06
CA GLU A 68 -17.60 6.62 -21.59
C GLU A 68 -18.95 7.10 -21.02
N MET A 69 -19.54 8.14 -21.62
CA MET A 69 -20.84 8.67 -21.21
C MET A 69 -21.98 7.71 -21.55
N VAL A 70 -21.91 7.03 -22.70
CA VAL A 70 -22.93 6.03 -23.09
C VAL A 70 -22.98 4.89 -22.07
N VAL A 71 -21.81 4.35 -21.69
CA VAL A 71 -21.72 3.28 -20.70
C VAL A 71 -22.21 3.73 -19.32
N GLN A 72 -21.95 4.98 -18.92
CA GLN A 72 -22.46 5.53 -17.66
C GLN A 72 -24.00 5.65 -17.67
N ASN A 73 -24.59 6.13 -18.77
CA ASN A 73 -26.04 6.28 -18.91
C ASN A 73 -26.79 4.93 -18.99
N GLN A 74 -26.17 3.87 -19.49
CA GLN A 74 -26.76 2.53 -19.48
C GLN A 74 -26.88 1.93 -18.06
N ARG A 75 -26.07 2.40 -17.10
CA ARG A 75 -26.15 1.95 -15.70
C ARG A 75 -27.32 2.57 -14.92
N SER A 76 -27.98 3.61 -15.46
CA SER A 76 -29.00 4.40 -14.75
C SER A 76 -30.46 4.21 -15.21
N GLY A 77 -30.78 3.29 -16.15
CA GLY A 77 -32.16 3.15 -16.64
C GLY A 77 -32.58 1.83 -17.33
N LYS A 78 -33.67 1.25 -16.78
CA LYS A 78 -34.72 0.29 -17.23
C LYS A 78 -34.41 -0.92 -18.14
N MET A 79 -34.94 -2.07 -17.69
CA MET A 79 -35.06 -3.33 -18.45
C MET A 79 -35.86 -3.14 -19.75
N ASN A 80 -35.29 -3.59 -20.86
CA ASN A 80 -35.97 -3.63 -22.16
C ASN A 80 -36.46 -5.05 -22.49
N GLN A 81 -37.60 -5.09 -23.17
CA GLN A 81 -38.31 -6.30 -23.63
C GLN A 81 -37.49 -7.10 -24.65
N THR A 82 -37.46 -8.42 -24.51
CA THR A 82 -36.70 -9.32 -25.39
C THR A 82 -37.36 -9.48 -26.76
N THR A 83 -36.58 -9.39 -27.83
CA THR A 83 -37.00 -9.48 -29.25
C THR A 83 -36.21 -10.55 -30.01
N ILE A 84 -36.67 -10.98 -31.19
CA ILE A 84 -35.97 -11.93 -32.08
C ILE A 84 -34.53 -11.47 -32.44
N ASN A 85 -34.30 -10.16 -32.43
CA ASN A 85 -32.98 -9.56 -32.63
C ASN A 85 -31.98 -9.96 -31.52
N ASP A 86 -32.47 -10.43 -30.37
CA ASP A 86 -31.63 -10.85 -29.25
C ASP A 86 -30.98 -12.21 -29.45
N ALA A 87 -31.60 -13.12 -30.24
CA ALA A 87 -30.99 -14.40 -30.60
C ALA A 87 -29.79 -14.20 -31.54
N TYR A 88 -29.93 -13.36 -32.57
CA TYR A 88 -28.82 -12.98 -33.45
C TYR A 88 -27.72 -12.23 -32.70
N LYS A 89 -28.09 -11.30 -31.80
CA LYS A 89 -27.13 -10.61 -30.92
C LYS A 89 -26.43 -11.56 -29.96
N LYS A 90 -27.09 -12.64 -29.51
CA LYS A 90 -26.49 -13.66 -28.63
C LYS A 90 -25.38 -14.41 -29.36
N GLU A 91 -25.61 -14.89 -30.57
CA GLU A 91 -24.57 -15.56 -31.38
C GLU A 91 -23.43 -14.62 -31.77
N ALA A 92 -23.75 -13.38 -32.17
CA ALA A 92 -22.74 -12.37 -32.50
C ALA A 92 -21.88 -12.02 -31.28
N ARG A 93 -22.51 -11.89 -30.10
CA ARG A 93 -21.82 -11.68 -28.83
C ARG A 93 -20.93 -12.87 -28.49
N GLU A 94 -21.43 -14.10 -28.63
CA GLU A 94 -20.65 -15.30 -28.37
C GLU A 94 -19.37 -15.32 -29.22
N ARG A 95 -19.48 -15.12 -30.53
CA ARG A 95 -18.32 -15.03 -31.43
C ARG A 95 -17.33 -13.93 -31.00
N ALA A 96 -17.83 -12.73 -30.69
CA ALA A 96 -16.97 -11.63 -30.25
C ALA A 96 -16.25 -11.96 -28.93
N CYS A 97 -16.98 -12.51 -27.95
CA CYS A 97 -16.41 -12.94 -26.68
C CYS A 97 -15.35 -14.03 -26.88
N THR A 98 -15.60 -15.05 -27.70
CA THR A 98 -14.63 -16.11 -28.00
C THR A 98 -13.33 -15.55 -28.58
N LEU A 99 -13.41 -14.60 -29.51
CA LEU A 99 -12.23 -13.97 -30.11
C LEU A 99 -11.46 -13.10 -29.10
N ILE A 100 -12.17 -12.33 -28.27
CA ILE A 100 -11.55 -11.55 -27.19
C ILE A 100 -10.82 -12.49 -26.21
N THR A 101 -11.47 -13.57 -25.79
CA THR A 101 -10.84 -14.53 -24.86
C THR A 101 -9.66 -15.26 -25.49
N ARG A 102 -9.72 -15.59 -26.78
CA ARG A 102 -8.58 -16.18 -27.51
C ARG A 102 -7.37 -15.25 -27.49
N TRP A 103 -7.56 -13.97 -27.83
CA TRP A 103 -6.51 -12.96 -27.76
C TRP A 103 -5.94 -12.83 -26.34
N MET A 104 -6.79 -12.84 -25.31
CA MET A 104 -6.33 -12.81 -23.91
C MET A 104 -5.48 -14.04 -23.56
N TYR A 105 -5.85 -15.24 -23.99
CA TYR A 105 -5.09 -16.46 -23.72
C TYR A 105 -3.73 -16.46 -24.43
N GLU A 106 -3.70 -16.05 -25.70
CA GLU A 106 -2.47 -15.95 -26.50
C GLU A 106 -1.51 -14.89 -25.93
N ALA A 107 -2.04 -13.75 -25.49
CA ALA A 107 -1.26 -12.66 -24.91
C ALA A 107 -1.01 -12.81 -23.39
N ALA A 108 -1.43 -13.92 -22.78
CA ALA A 108 -1.34 -14.19 -21.34
C ALA A 108 -1.90 -13.05 -20.47
N ILE A 109 -3.02 -12.46 -20.88
CA ILE A 109 -3.71 -11.38 -20.17
C ILE A 109 -4.50 -11.98 -18.99
N PRO A 110 -4.31 -11.50 -17.75
CA PRO A 110 -5.08 -11.94 -16.59
C PRO A 110 -6.59 -11.78 -16.79
N PHE A 111 -7.39 -12.74 -16.31
CA PHE A 111 -8.85 -12.73 -16.51
C PHE A 111 -9.53 -11.49 -15.91
N ASN A 112 -8.99 -10.95 -14.82
CA ASN A 112 -9.51 -9.72 -14.21
C ASN A 112 -9.30 -8.46 -15.09
N ALA A 113 -8.58 -8.53 -16.22
CA ALA A 113 -8.46 -7.39 -17.13
C ALA A 113 -9.82 -6.89 -17.67
N VAL A 114 -10.81 -7.77 -17.82
CA VAL A 114 -12.16 -7.40 -18.30
C VAL A 114 -12.96 -6.60 -17.26
N THR A 115 -12.53 -6.58 -16.00
CA THR A 115 -13.19 -5.81 -14.93
C THR A 115 -12.70 -4.36 -14.87
N TYR A 116 -11.72 -3.97 -15.69
CA TYR A 116 -11.25 -2.59 -15.72
C TYR A 116 -12.34 -1.67 -16.29
N PRO A 117 -12.58 -0.48 -15.70
CA PRO A 117 -13.60 0.45 -16.20
C PRO A 117 -13.40 0.90 -17.64
N SER A 118 -12.17 0.81 -18.17
CA SER A 118 -11.84 1.11 -19.56
C SER A 118 -12.27 0.02 -20.56
N PHE A 119 -12.57 -1.19 -20.09
CA PHE A 119 -12.90 -2.32 -20.98
C PHE A 119 -14.24 -2.09 -21.70
N GLN A 120 -15.29 -1.67 -20.99
CA GLN A 120 -16.60 -1.44 -21.61
C GLN A 120 -16.60 -0.26 -22.59
N PRO A 121 -16.02 0.92 -22.27
CA PRO A 121 -15.85 2.00 -23.24
C PRO A 121 -15.08 1.60 -24.49
N MET A 122 -14.07 0.72 -24.37
CA MET A 122 -13.36 0.18 -25.53
C MET A 122 -14.29 -0.61 -26.46
N ILE A 123 -15.11 -1.51 -25.90
CA ILE A 123 -16.07 -2.30 -26.70
C ILE A 123 -17.12 -1.39 -27.34
N GLU A 124 -17.63 -0.41 -26.60
CA GLU A 124 -18.59 0.58 -27.10
C GLU A 124 -17.97 1.41 -28.23
N ALA A 125 -16.73 1.90 -28.08
CA ALA A 125 -16.05 2.67 -29.13
C ALA A 125 -15.83 1.86 -30.41
N ILE A 126 -15.46 0.58 -30.29
CA ILE A 126 -15.35 -0.34 -31.44
C ILE A 126 -16.73 -0.50 -32.12
N GLY A 127 -17.79 -0.69 -31.32
CA GLY A 127 -19.16 -0.78 -31.82
C GLY A 127 -19.64 0.49 -32.51
N GLN A 128 -19.30 1.66 -31.96
CA GLN A 128 -19.64 2.98 -32.51
C GLN A 128 -18.93 3.25 -33.83
N TYR A 129 -17.68 2.79 -34.01
CA TYR A 129 -16.98 2.87 -35.30
C TYR A 129 -17.70 2.02 -36.36
N GLY A 130 -18.02 0.77 -36.03
CA GLY A 130 -18.72 -0.16 -36.91
C GLY A 130 -17.77 -1.04 -37.76
N VAL A 131 -18.32 -1.64 -38.81
CA VAL A 131 -17.61 -2.63 -39.66
C VAL A 131 -16.44 -1.98 -40.38
N GLY A 132 -15.28 -2.66 -40.38
CA GLY A 132 -14.07 -2.22 -41.10
C GLY A 132 -13.03 -1.49 -40.26
N MET A 133 -13.24 -1.37 -38.94
CA MET A 133 -12.23 -0.84 -38.02
C MET A 133 -10.95 -1.68 -38.09
N LYS A 134 -9.82 -1.02 -38.34
CA LYS A 134 -8.50 -1.63 -38.19
C LYS A 134 -8.02 -1.41 -36.77
N GLY A 135 -7.59 -2.49 -36.11
CA GLY A 135 -6.97 -2.39 -34.79
C GLY A 135 -5.73 -1.48 -34.82
N PRO A 136 -5.34 -0.91 -33.66
CA PRO A 136 -4.17 -0.05 -33.59
C PRO A 136 -2.89 -0.86 -33.87
N THR A 137 -1.95 -0.24 -34.58
CA THR A 137 -0.62 -0.79 -34.85
C THR A 137 0.25 -0.78 -33.60
N PHE A 138 1.32 -1.59 -33.61
CA PHE A 138 2.31 -1.60 -32.54
C PHE A 138 2.92 -0.20 -32.28
N HIS A 139 3.20 0.56 -33.35
CA HIS A 139 3.76 1.91 -33.24
C HIS A 139 2.76 2.90 -32.61
N GLU A 140 1.49 2.86 -33.04
CA GLU A 140 0.45 3.72 -32.48
C GLU A 140 0.25 3.48 -30.99
N VAL A 141 0.20 2.22 -30.55
CA VAL A 141 0.08 1.88 -29.12
C VAL A 141 1.31 2.36 -28.33
N ARG A 142 2.52 2.09 -28.84
CA ARG A 142 3.79 2.34 -28.12
C ARG A 142 4.19 3.82 -28.06
N VAL A 143 3.75 4.64 -29.00
CA VAL A 143 4.21 6.03 -29.15
C VAL A 143 3.06 7.01 -29.10
N THR A 144 2.20 7.00 -30.12
CA THR A 144 1.18 8.04 -30.31
C THR A 144 0.12 8.01 -29.21
N ASN A 145 -0.46 6.84 -28.94
CA ASN A 145 -1.51 6.68 -27.95
C ASN A 145 -0.96 6.79 -26.54
N LEU A 146 0.27 6.31 -26.29
CA LEU A 146 0.94 6.47 -25.00
C LEU A 146 1.13 7.95 -24.63
N LYS A 147 1.61 8.78 -25.57
CA LYS A 147 1.78 10.23 -25.34
C LYS A 147 0.44 10.93 -25.08
N LYS A 148 -0.60 10.59 -25.85
CA LYS A 148 -1.96 11.12 -25.65
C LYS A 148 -2.51 10.75 -24.27
N GLU A 149 -2.36 9.49 -23.87
CA GLU A 149 -2.83 9.00 -22.57
C GLU A 149 -2.05 9.62 -21.39
N LEU A 150 -0.74 9.85 -21.57
CA LEU A 150 0.08 10.57 -20.59
C LEU A 150 -0.43 12.00 -20.41
N ALA A 151 -0.69 12.72 -21.52
CA ALA A 151 -1.22 14.08 -21.48
C ALA A 151 -2.59 14.14 -20.80
N LEU A 152 -3.50 13.23 -21.15
CA LEU A 152 -4.81 13.10 -20.49
C LEU A 152 -4.66 12.83 -18.99
N THR A 153 -3.75 11.92 -18.61
CA THR A 153 -3.53 11.60 -17.20
C THR A 153 -2.96 12.80 -16.44
N LYS A 154 -2.01 13.55 -17.03
CA LYS A 154 -1.49 14.79 -16.43
C LYS A 154 -2.60 15.83 -16.25
N ASP A 155 -3.46 15.99 -17.25
CA ASP A 155 -4.60 16.91 -17.17
C ASP A 155 -5.57 16.53 -16.04
N LEU A 156 -5.90 15.24 -15.91
CA LEU A 156 -6.71 14.70 -14.81
C LEU A 156 -6.12 14.98 -13.42
N MET A 157 -4.80 15.17 -13.31
CA MET A 157 -4.10 15.45 -12.05
C MET A 157 -3.95 16.94 -11.75
N LYS A 158 -4.21 17.85 -12.69
CA LYS A 158 -4.00 19.31 -12.49
C LYS A 158 -4.76 19.85 -11.28
N ASP A 159 -6.03 19.48 -11.11
CA ASP A 159 -6.84 19.92 -9.97
C ASP A 159 -6.21 19.52 -8.63
N HIS A 160 -5.60 18.32 -8.57
CA HIS A 160 -4.88 17.86 -7.38
C HIS A 160 -3.58 18.63 -7.15
N MET A 161 -2.90 19.09 -8.20
CA MET A 161 -1.70 19.92 -8.07
C MET A 161 -2.03 21.30 -7.50
N VAL A 162 -3.19 21.87 -7.83
CA VAL A 162 -3.65 23.15 -7.26
C VAL A 162 -3.90 23.02 -5.75
N GLU A 163 -4.33 21.85 -5.28
CA GLU A 163 -4.56 21.61 -3.84
C GLU A 163 -3.27 21.65 -3.02
N TRP A 164 -2.09 21.46 -3.63
CA TRP A 164 -0.81 21.48 -2.91
C TRP A 164 -0.54 22.80 -2.19
N GLY A 165 -0.88 23.94 -2.81
CA GLY A 165 -0.72 25.24 -2.16
C GLY A 165 -1.63 25.43 -0.93
N LYS A 166 -2.82 24.83 -0.98
CA LYS A 166 -3.83 24.92 0.08
C LYS A 166 -3.52 23.98 1.25
N ASN A 167 -3.21 22.72 0.93
CA ASN A 167 -3.11 21.63 1.92
C ASN A 167 -1.67 21.25 2.24
N GLY A 168 -0.68 21.77 1.50
CA GLY A 168 0.67 21.23 1.53
C GLY A 168 0.72 19.82 0.91
N CYS A 169 1.94 19.30 0.74
CA CYS A 169 2.16 17.94 0.26
C CYS A 169 3.33 17.26 0.99
N SER A 170 3.30 15.93 0.94
CA SER A 170 4.40 15.06 1.34
C SER A 170 5.04 14.45 0.09
N ILE A 171 6.37 14.48 0.01
CA ILE A 171 7.10 13.68 -0.97
C ILE A 171 7.49 12.37 -0.28
N MET A 172 7.09 11.24 -0.85
CA MET A 172 7.44 9.92 -0.33
C MET A 172 8.49 9.30 -1.26
N SER A 173 9.58 8.80 -0.70
CA SER A 173 10.61 8.09 -1.43
C SER A 173 10.85 6.73 -0.81
N ASP A 174 11.05 5.76 -1.68
CA ASP A 174 11.31 4.37 -1.33
C ASP A 174 12.39 3.82 -2.29
N GLY A 175 13.09 2.79 -1.85
CA GLY A 175 14.24 2.22 -2.51
C GLY A 175 14.12 0.74 -2.76
N TRP A 176 14.77 0.26 -3.81
CA TRP A 176 15.04 -1.16 -3.95
C TRP A 176 16.53 -1.35 -4.23
N THR A 177 17.08 -2.40 -3.67
CA THR A 177 18.47 -2.78 -3.92
C THR A 177 18.55 -3.66 -5.16
N ASP A 178 19.45 -3.35 -6.10
CA ASP A 178 19.61 -4.21 -7.28
C ASP A 178 20.14 -5.61 -6.91
N ARG A 179 20.12 -6.56 -7.85
CA ARG A 179 20.60 -7.94 -7.61
C ARG A 179 22.09 -8.04 -7.28
N LYS A 180 22.83 -6.93 -7.32
CA LYS A 180 24.24 -6.84 -6.92
C LYS A 180 24.39 -6.13 -5.57
N GLU A 181 23.29 -5.98 -4.84
CA GLU A 181 23.21 -5.32 -3.54
C GLU A 181 23.65 -3.84 -3.56
N ARG A 182 23.59 -3.19 -4.72
CA ARG A 182 24.00 -1.78 -4.84
C ARG A 182 22.83 -0.87 -4.49
N THR A 183 23.04 -0.03 -3.49
CA THR A 183 22.13 1.06 -3.10
C THR A 183 22.58 2.37 -3.75
N LEU A 184 21.64 3.28 -3.98
CA LEU A 184 21.96 4.65 -4.34
C LEU A 184 22.73 5.32 -3.19
N THR A 185 23.77 6.07 -3.52
CA THR A 185 24.51 6.87 -2.53
C THR A 185 23.59 7.94 -1.94
N GLY A 186 23.87 8.37 -0.70
CA GLY A 186 23.09 9.43 -0.05
C GLY A 186 23.10 10.74 -0.83
N GLU A 187 24.22 11.08 -1.48
CA GLU A 187 24.34 12.26 -2.35
C GLU A 187 23.41 12.19 -3.56
N LYS A 188 23.39 11.04 -4.25
CA LYS A 188 22.53 10.88 -5.43
C LYS A 188 21.05 10.86 -5.05
N MET A 189 20.72 10.27 -3.90
CA MET A 189 19.36 10.32 -3.36
C MET A 189 18.96 11.77 -3.02
N PHE A 190 19.85 12.54 -2.40
CA PHE A 190 19.63 13.96 -2.11
C PHE A 190 19.35 14.76 -3.38
N GLU A 191 20.17 14.63 -4.42
CA GLU A 191 19.96 15.34 -5.71
C GLU A 191 18.58 15.04 -6.31
N LEU A 192 18.12 13.78 -6.22
CA LEU A 192 16.82 13.38 -6.71
C LEU A 192 15.68 13.99 -5.89
N LEU A 193 15.76 13.89 -4.55
CA LEU A 193 14.76 14.46 -3.65
C LEU A 193 14.66 15.97 -3.81
N ASP A 194 15.80 16.64 -3.88
CA ASP A 194 15.89 18.09 -4.04
C ASP A 194 15.26 18.56 -5.36
N LYS A 195 15.54 17.88 -6.47
CA LYS A 195 14.89 18.15 -7.76
C LYS A 195 13.37 17.97 -7.70
N TRP A 196 12.88 16.97 -6.97
CA TRP A 196 11.43 16.78 -6.79
C TRP A 196 10.80 17.90 -5.95
N VAL A 197 11.50 18.39 -4.91
CA VAL A 197 11.04 19.56 -4.15
C VAL A 197 10.94 20.79 -5.07
N GLU A 198 11.91 21.00 -5.96
CA GLU A 198 11.86 22.10 -6.94
C GLU A 198 10.68 21.98 -7.89
N GLN A 199 10.42 20.77 -8.41
CA GLN A 199 9.31 20.53 -9.33
C GLN A 199 7.93 20.76 -8.70
N VAL A 200 7.79 20.47 -7.40
CA VAL A 200 6.54 20.66 -6.65
C VAL A 200 6.38 22.10 -6.14
N GLY A 201 7.49 22.83 -5.98
CA GLY A 201 7.53 24.13 -5.32
C GLY A 201 7.75 23.99 -3.82
N GLU A 202 8.83 24.56 -3.30
CA GLU A 202 9.25 24.38 -1.91
C GLU A 202 8.19 24.88 -0.91
N GLU A 203 7.43 25.91 -1.26
CA GLU A 203 6.35 26.45 -0.44
C GLU A 203 5.17 25.48 -0.26
N ASN A 204 5.07 24.49 -1.14
CA ASN A 204 4.04 23.46 -1.13
C ASN A 204 4.49 22.20 -0.37
N VAL A 205 5.79 21.94 -0.25
CA VAL A 205 6.32 20.75 0.40
C VAL A 205 6.46 20.96 1.90
N ILE A 206 5.72 20.17 2.69
CA ILE A 206 5.76 20.23 4.15
C ILE A 206 6.77 19.23 4.71
N GLN A 207 6.83 18.05 4.10
CA GLN A 207 7.75 17.00 4.51
C GLN A 207 8.20 16.12 3.35
N VAL A 208 9.37 15.50 3.54
CA VAL A 208 9.88 14.40 2.72
C VAL A 208 10.03 13.16 3.60
N ILE A 209 9.46 12.04 3.17
CA ILE A 209 9.46 10.77 3.90
C ILE A 209 10.35 9.77 3.17
N THR A 210 11.24 9.12 3.90
CA THR A 210 12.10 8.04 3.37
C THR A 210 12.15 6.86 4.33
N ASP A 211 12.72 5.74 3.90
CA ASP A 211 13.12 4.67 4.81
C ASP A 211 14.24 5.13 5.78
N ASN A 212 14.64 4.22 6.68
CA ASN A 212 15.70 4.47 7.68
C ASN A 212 17.08 3.96 7.26
N HIS A 213 17.26 3.55 6.00
CA HIS A 213 18.55 3.11 5.54
C HIS A 213 19.52 4.30 5.53
N SER A 214 20.80 4.03 5.81
CA SER A 214 21.80 5.06 6.10
C SER A 214 21.95 6.12 4.99
N SER A 215 21.85 5.70 3.73
CA SER A 215 21.87 6.60 2.56
C SER A 215 20.69 7.57 2.53
N TYR A 216 19.48 7.11 2.89
CA TYR A 216 18.29 7.94 2.96
C TYR A 216 18.31 8.89 4.15
N VAL A 217 18.82 8.43 5.30
CA VAL A 217 19.03 9.30 6.46
C VAL A 217 19.99 10.43 6.11
N MET A 218 21.12 10.13 5.46
CA MET A 218 22.06 11.14 4.98
C MET A 218 21.38 12.14 4.03
N ALA A 219 20.67 11.63 3.01
CA ALA A 219 19.98 12.47 2.04
C ALA A 219 18.93 13.38 2.68
N GLY A 220 18.14 12.84 3.61
CA GLY A 220 17.13 13.58 4.37
C GLY A 220 17.72 14.70 5.21
N ARG A 221 18.85 14.44 5.88
CA ARG A 221 19.57 15.47 6.67
C ARG A 221 20.13 16.58 5.78
N LEU A 222 20.74 16.23 4.64
CA LEU A 222 21.21 17.22 3.67
C LEU A 222 20.06 18.07 3.13
N LEU A 223 18.89 17.46 2.89
CA LEU A 223 17.70 18.16 2.44
C LEU A 223 17.16 19.15 3.48
N GLU A 224 17.08 18.74 4.75
CA GLU A 224 16.68 19.65 5.84
C GLU A 224 17.62 20.83 6.02
N LEU A 225 18.93 20.62 5.81
CA LEU A 225 19.93 21.69 5.87
C LEU A 225 19.78 22.68 4.71
N LYS A 226 19.57 22.19 3.47
CA LYS A 226 19.37 23.05 2.30
C LYS A 226 18.03 23.78 2.34
N ARG A 227 16.98 23.12 2.84
CA ARG A 227 15.59 23.62 2.83
C ARG A 227 15.04 23.67 4.26
N PRO A 228 15.29 24.76 4.99
CA PRO A 228 14.96 24.84 6.41
C PRO A 228 13.45 24.82 6.68
N HIS A 229 12.61 25.13 5.69
CA HIS A 229 11.15 25.27 5.84
C HIS A 229 10.33 23.99 5.57
N LEU A 230 10.98 22.85 5.42
CA LEU A 230 10.35 21.53 5.35
C LEU A 230 10.95 20.59 6.41
N TYR A 231 10.29 19.47 6.65
CA TYR A 231 10.84 18.38 7.47
C TYR A 231 11.31 17.21 6.62
N TRP A 232 12.39 16.56 7.04
CA TRP A 232 12.61 15.15 6.69
C TRP A 232 12.07 14.27 7.81
N THR A 233 11.35 13.22 7.45
CA THR A 233 10.74 12.30 8.39
C THR A 233 11.03 10.84 8.00
N PRO A 234 11.50 10.03 8.95
CA PRO A 234 11.49 8.58 8.85
C PRO A 234 10.10 7.99 8.55
N CYS A 235 10.06 6.95 7.73
CA CYS A 235 8.84 6.18 7.47
C CYS A 235 8.36 5.48 8.75
N ALA A 236 7.19 5.87 9.23
CA ALA A 236 6.59 5.33 10.46
C ALA A 236 6.32 3.83 10.40
N ALA A 237 5.88 3.34 9.25
CA ALA A 237 5.61 1.92 9.07
C ALA A 237 6.88 1.08 9.16
N HIS A 238 7.96 1.58 8.55
CA HIS A 238 9.27 0.93 8.65
C HIS A 238 9.80 0.99 10.09
N CYS A 239 9.67 2.12 10.80
CA CYS A 239 10.02 2.21 12.22
C CYS A 239 9.24 1.19 13.09
N LEU A 240 7.93 1.05 12.88
CA LEU A 240 7.09 0.09 13.61
C LEU A 240 7.45 -1.36 13.28
N ASP A 241 7.83 -1.64 12.03
CA ASP A 241 8.31 -2.96 11.64
C ASP A 241 9.64 -3.29 12.32
N LEU A 242 10.57 -2.34 12.40
CA LEU A 242 11.82 -2.48 13.17
C LEU A 242 11.57 -2.65 14.68
N MET A 243 10.55 -1.99 15.26
CA MET A 243 10.16 -2.24 16.65
C MET A 243 9.70 -3.69 16.83
N LEU A 244 8.90 -4.21 15.90
CA LEU A 244 8.42 -5.60 15.93
C LEU A 244 9.57 -6.59 15.71
N GLU A 245 10.53 -6.26 14.84
CA GLU A 245 11.76 -7.02 14.64
C GLU A 245 12.57 -7.13 15.93
N ASP A 246 12.87 -6.00 16.58
CA ASP A 246 13.64 -5.97 17.83
C ASP A 246 12.94 -6.76 18.94
N ILE A 247 11.61 -6.66 19.03
CA ILE A 247 10.81 -7.51 19.94
C ILE A 247 10.94 -8.98 19.55
N GLY A 248 10.88 -9.29 18.26
CA GLY A 248 11.05 -10.63 17.70
C GLY A 248 12.38 -11.28 18.07
N LYS A 249 13.44 -10.48 18.27
CA LYS A 249 14.79 -10.94 18.65
C LYS A 249 14.91 -11.35 20.12
N LEU A 250 13.93 -11.04 20.98
CA LEU A 250 13.96 -11.47 22.38
C LEU A 250 13.95 -13.01 22.48
N PRO A 251 14.78 -13.64 23.33
CA PRO A 251 15.03 -15.09 23.27
C PRO A 251 13.78 -15.97 23.24
N ASN A 252 12.82 -15.71 24.13
CA ASN A 252 11.57 -16.48 24.21
C ASN A 252 10.67 -16.28 22.99
N ILE A 253 10.70 -15.08 22.39
CA ILE A 253 9.93 -14.73 21.20
C ILE A 253 10.60 -15.34 19.96
N LYS A 254 11.92 -15.18 19.81
CA LYS A 254 12.73 -15.76 18.73
C LYS A 254 12.51 -17.28 18.64
N ARG A 255 12.67 -17.99 19.77
CA ARG A 255 12.42 -19.45 19.84
C ARG A 255 11.00 -19.83 19.42
N THR A 256 10.01 -19.02 19.81
CA THR A 256 8.60 -19.28 19.45
C THR A 256 8.34 -19.05 17.96
N LEU A 257 8.96 -18.02 17.37
CA LEU A 257 8.89 -17.73 15.94
C LEU A 257 9.54 -18.86 15.12
N GLU A 258 10.73 -19.31 15.50
CA GLU A 258 11.43 -20.44 14.86
C GLU A 258 10.61 -21.73 14.89
N ARG A 259 10.03 -22.06 16.06
CA ARG A 259 9.11 -23.21 16.22
C ARG A 259 7.90 -23.09 15.29
N ALA A 260 7.31 -21.89 15.19
CA ALA A 260 6.17 -21.64 14.31
C ALA A 260 6.54 -21.74 12.82
N ILE A 261 7.71 -21.22 12.42
CA ILE A 261 8.26 -21.33 11.06
C ILE A 261 8.49 -22.80 10.70
N SER A 262 9.09 -23.57 11.60
CA SER A 262 9.33 -25.00 11.41
C SER A 262 8.02 -25.78 11.22
N LEU A 263 7.00 -25.51 12.05
CA LEU A 263 5.66 -26.08 11.91
C LEU A 263 5.02 -25.75 10.55
N ASN A 264 5.02 -24.48 10.16
CA ASN A 264 4.44 -24.04 8.89
C ASN A 264 5.18 -24.65 7.70
N GLY A 265 6.52 -24.56 7.67
CA GLY A 265 7.34 -25.16 6.62
C GLY A 265 7.16 -26.68 6.54
N TYR A 266 6.97 -27.38 7.67
CA TYR A 266 6.71 -28.81 7.65
C TYR A 266 5.37 -29.17 6.96
N ILE A 267 4.31 -28.42 7.26
CA ILE A 267 2.97 -28.61 6.68
C ILE A 267 2.94 -28.23 5.20
N TYR A 268 3.36 -27.01 4.85
CA TYR A 268 3.19 -26.46 3.50
C TYR A 268 4.06 -27.16 2.45
N ASN A 269 5.23 -27.67 2.83
CA ASN A 269 6.10 -28.44 1.91
C ASN A 269 5.60 -29.87 1.63
N ARG A 270 4.51 -30.31 2.26
CA ARG A 270 3.95 -31.66 2.12
C ARG A 270 2.50 -31.55 1.68
N SER A 271 2.24 -31.71 0.39
CA SER A 271 0.89 -31.59 -0.19
C SER A 271 -0.17 -32.44 0.54
N GLY A 272 0.16 -33.67 0.92
CA GLY A 272 -0.75 -34.54 1.68
C GLY A 272 -1.04 -34.03 3.10
N LEU A 273 -0.03 -33.48 3.79
CA LEU A 273 -0.18 -32.92 5.13
C LEU A 273 -0.91 -31.57 5.10
N LEU A 274 -0.65 -30.74 4.08
CA LEU A 274 -1.38 -29.51 3.81
C LEU A 274 -2.86 -29.79 3.56
N ASN A 275 -3.18 -30.81 2.76
CA ASN A 275 -4.56 -31.21 2.52
C ASN A 275 -5.23 -31.73 3.80
N MET A 276 -4.51 -32.48 4.63
CA MET A 276 -5.00 -32.89 5.95
C MET A 276 -5.32 -31.66 6.80
N MET A 277 -4.38 -30.72 6.95
CA MET A 277 -4.60 -29.46 7.68
C MET A 277 -5.85 -28.74 7.19
N ARG A 278 -6.01 -28.57 5.87
CA ARG A 278 -7.21 -27.93 5.27
C ARG A 278 -8.52 -28.64 5.62
N ARG A 279 -8.54 -29.96 5.79
CA ARG A 279 -9.74 -30.68 6.26
C ARG A 279 -10.09 -30.29 7.70
N PHE A 280 -9.09 -30.20 8.57
CA PHE A 280 -9.30 -29.86 9.98
C PHE A 280 -9.56 -28.37 10.21
N THR A 281 -9.05 -27.48 9.36
CA THR A 281 -9.23 -26.02 9.49
C THR A 281 -10.42 -25.47 8.69
N GLY A 282 -11.13 -26.30 7.93
CA GLY A 282 -12.21 -25.85 7.06
C GLY A 282 -11.71 -24.99 5.90
N GLN A 283 -10.63 -25.44 5.24
CA GLN A 283 -9.94 -24.75 4.14
C GLN A 283 -9.30 -23.41 4.53
N ARG A 284 -9.08 -23.16 5.83
CA ARG A 284 -8.37 -21.96 6.28
C ARG A 284 -6.86 -22.20 6.25
N GLU A 285 -6.15 -21.27 5.64
CA GLU A 285 -4.69 -21.26 5.57
C GLU A 285 -4.07 -20.69 6.86
N LEU A 286 -2.89 -21.19 7.25
CA LEU A 286 -2.09 -20.67 8.36
C LEU A 286 -1.22 -19.49 7.91
N LEU A 287 -0.73 -19.52 6.67
CA LEU A 287 0.08 -18.47 6.08
C LEU A 287 -0.76 -17.47 5.30
N ARG A 288 -0.34 -16.21 5.36
CA ARG A 288 -0.72 -15.16 4.41
C ARG A 288 0.56 -14.67 3.75
N PRO A 289 0.77 -14.95 2.45
CA PRO A 289 1.91 -14.41 1.74
C PRO A 289 1.84 -12.87 1.74
N ALA A 290 2.91 -12.21 2.16
CA ALA A 290 3.07 -10.76 2.10
C ALA A 290 4.54 -10.46 1.78
N LYS A 291 4.78 -9.37 1.04
CA LYS A 291 6.04 -9.14 0.34
C LYS A 291 7.30 -9.07 1.21
N THR A 292 7.26 -8.53 2.44
CA THR A 292 8.38 -8.55 3.43
C THR A 292 8.11 -7.54 4.55
N ARG A 293 7.60 -7.96 5.72
CA ARG A 293 7.50 -7.15 6.94
C ARG A 293 7.53 -8.05 8.17
N PHE A 294 8.32 -7.75 9.20
CA PHE A 294 8.33 -8.48 10.49
C PHE A 294 6.94 -8.56 11.14
N ALA A 295 6.08 -7.58 10.92
CA ALA A 295 4.67 -7.65 11.32
C ALA A 295 3.94 -8.90 10.78
N THR A 296 4.35 -9.42 9.62
CA THR A 296 3.80 -10.64 9.01
C THR A 296 4.04 -11.87 9.89
N ALA A 297 5.17 -11.92 10.61
CA ALA A 297 5.48 -13.00 11.52
C ALA A 297 4.46 -13.07 12.67
N PHE A 298 4.16 -11.93 13.30
CA PHE A 298 3.15 -11.86 14.36
C PHE A 298 1.72 -12.04 13.86
N ILE A 299 1.39 -11.58 12.65
CA ILE A 299 0.10 -11.87 11.99
C ILE A 299 -0.05 -13.37 11.74
N THR A 300 1.03 -14.05 11.34
CA THR A 300 1.07 -15.49 11.14
C THR A 300 0.89 -16.23 12.45
N LEU A 301 1.55 -15.81 13.54
CA LEU A 301 1.29 -16.33 14.89
C LEU A 301 -0.18 -16.15 15.30
N SER A 302 -0.81 -15.04 14.93
CA SER A 302 -2.24 -14.82 15.23
C SER A 302 -3.12 -15.84 14.50
N ARG A 303 -2.83 -16.13 13.23
CA ARG A 303 -3.54 -17.18 12.46
C ARG A 303 -3.30 -18.56 13.01
N LEU A 304 -2.06 -18.86 13.40
CA LEU A 304 -1.69 -20.11 14.02
C LEU A 304 -2.47 -20.31 15.33
N HIS A 305 -2.55 -19.27 16.17
CA HIS A 305 -3.32 -19.28 17.40
C HIS A 305 -4.83 -19.49 17.17
N GLU A 306 -5.42 -18.83 16.16
CA GLU A 306 -6.82 -19.07 15.77
C GLU A 306 -7.09 -20.53 15.39
N GLN A 307 -6.10 -21.21 14.79
CA GLN A 307 -6.19 -22.62 14.40
C GLN A 307 -5.69 -23.60 15.47
N LYS A 308 -5.29 -23.14 16.66
CA LYS A 308 -4.72 -23.97 17.75
C LYS A 308 -5.49 -25.26 17.99
N ASN A 309 -6.81 -25.16 18.19
CA ASN A 309 -7.63 -26.33 18.51
C ASN A 309 -7.76 -27.29 17.32
N ASN A 310 -7.82 -26.78 16.10
CA ASN A 310 -7.90 -27.58 14.88
C ASN A 310 -6.58 -28.31 14.62
N LEU A 311 -5.45 -27.63 14.82
CA LEU A 311 -4.12 -28.22 14.70
C LEU A 311 -3.90 -29.30 15.77
N ARG A 312 -4.25 -29.03 17.04
CA ARG A 312 -4.17 -30.06 18.08
C ARG A 312 -5.01 -31.28 17.73
N LYS A 313 -6.26 -31.10 17.27
CA LYS A 313 -7.10 -32.20 16.80
C LYS A 313 -6.48 -32.98 15.65
N MET A 314 -5.88 -32.28 14.68
CA MET A 314 -5.19 -32.90 13.55
C MET A 314 -4.03 -33.79 14.04
N PHE A 315 -3.12 -33.25 14.86
CA PHE A 315 -1.95 -33.97 15.35
C PHE A 315 -2.26 -35.07 16.39
N THR A 316 -3.50 -35.15 16.89
CA THR A 316 -3.98 -36.27 17.74
C THR A 316 -4.97 -37.19 17.04
N SER A 317 -5.21 -37.00 15.74
CA SER A 317 -6.20 -37.78 14.99
C SER A 317 -5.64 -39.13 14.52
N SER A 318 -6.53 -40.08 14.20
CA SER A 318 -6.17 -41.30 13.49
C SER A 318 -5.53 -40.99 12.14
N ASP A 319 -6.06 -40.00 11.40
CA ASP A 319 -5.50 -39.51 10.14
C ASP A 319 -4.01 -39.17 10.25
N TRP A 320 -3.58 -38.58 11.37
CA TRP A 320 -2.18 -38.31 11.65
C TRP A 320 -1.43 -39.57 12.08
N SER A 321 -1.93 -40.29 13.09
CA SER A 321 -1.27 -41.47 13.67
C SER A 321 -1.01 -42.59 12.65
N ASP A 322 -1.93 -42.77 11.71
CA ASP A 322 -1.83 -43.77 10.64
C ASP A 322 -0.98 -43.28 9.45
N SER A 323 -0.63 -41.99 9.42
CA SER A 323 0.16 -41.41 8.34
C SER A 323 1.64 -41.76 8.44
N LYS A 324 2.33 -41.67 7.29
CA LYS A 324 3.80 -41.79 7.26
C LYS A 324 4.51 -40.67 8.03
N TRP A 325 3.90 -39.49 8.14
CA TRP A 325 4.51 -38.31 8.78
C TRP A 325 4.61 -38.46 10.30
N ALA A 326 3.68 -39.18 10.94
CA ALA A 326 3.77 -39.47 12.37
C ALA A 326 4.98 -40.36 12.74
N LYS A 327 5.51 -41.11 11.77
CA LYS A 327 6.69 -41.97 11.94
C LYS A 327 8.00 -41.21 11.71
N GLU A 328 7.98 -40.10 10.97
CA GLU A 328 9.15 -39.25 10.70
C GLU A 328 9.62 -38.54 11.98
N GLN A 329 10.94 -38.49 12.22
CA GLN A 329 11.50 -37.79 13.39
C GLN A 329 11.08 -36.32 13.43
N LYS A 330 11.18 -35.63 12.28
CA LYS A 330 10.72 -34.24 12.15
C LYS A 330 9.22 -34.10 12.42
N GLY A 331 8.40 -35.08 12.01
CA GLY A 331 6.97 -35.09 12.28
C GLY A 331 6.64 -35.22 13.78
N LYS A 332 7.39 -36.07 14.51
CA LYS A 332 7.29 -36.19 15.97
C LYS A 332 7.67 -34.88 16.67
N THR A 333 8.75 -34.22 16.26
CA THR A 333 9.14 -32.91 16.79
C THR A 333 8.04 -31.87 16.59
N ILE A 334 7.46 -31.80 15.39
CA ILE A 334 6.36 -30.86 15.12
C ILE A 334 5.10 -31.17 15.95
N ALA A 335 4.74 -32.46 16.09
CA ALA A 335 3.63 -32.86 16.95
C ALA A 335 3.87 -32.43 18.41
N ASN A 336 5.08 -32.60 18.91
CA ASN A 336 5.46 -32.15 20.26
C ASN A 336 5.32 -30.64 20.41
N ILE A 337 5.79 -29.83 19.45
CA ILE A 337 5.61 -28.37 19.45
C ILE A 337 4.12 -27.99 19.54
N VAL A 338 3.26 -28.62 18.72
CA VAL A 338 1.82 -28.35 18.70
C VAL A 338 1.13 -28.76 20.00
N LEU A 339 1.62 -29.79 20.69
CA LEU A 339 1.04 -30.26 21.94
C LEU A 339 1.59 -29.54 23.17
N MET A 340 2.73 -28.86 23.05
CA MET A 340 3.40 -28.15 24.12
C MET A 340 2.59 -26.92 24.62
N PRO A 341 2.20 -26.87 25.91
CA PRO A 341 1.46 -25.72 26.44
C PRO A 341 2.24 -24.41 26.42
N SER A 342 3.55 -24.45 26.72
CA SER A 342 4.41 -23.26 26.75
C SER A 342 4.47 -22.56 25.40
N PHE A 343 4.53 -23.31 24.29
CA PHE A 343 4.46 -22.76 22.93
C PHE A 343 3.24 -21.85 22.73
N TRP A 344 2.05 -22.33 23.09
CA TRP A 344 0.83 -21.55 22.92
C TRP A 344 0.73 -20.39 23.91
N ASN A 345 1.23 -20.54 25.14
CA ASN A 345 1.26 -19.47 26.12
C ASN A 345 2.18 -18.32 25.66
N THR A 346 3.34 -18.66 25.09
CA THR A 346 4.27 -17.66 24.54
C THR A 346 3.70 -17.02 23.27
N ILE A 347 2.95 -17.75 22.42
CA ILE A 347 2.21 -17.14 21.31
C ILE A 347 1.21 -16.09 21.83
N VAL A 348 0.45 -16.39 22.89
CA VAL A 348 -0.48 -15.41 23.50
C VAL A 348 0.28 -14.19 24.02
N PHE A 349 1.43 -14.39 24.67
CA PHE A 349 2.31 -13.30 25.09
C PHE A 349 2.74 -12.42 23.90
N CYS A 350 3.25 -13.04 22.83
CA CYS A 350 3.66 -12.36 21.60
C CYS A 350 2.51 -11.52 21.02
N LEU A 351 1.29 -12.06 20.98
CA LEU A 351 0.12 -11.36 20.44
C LEU A 351 -0.37 -10.21 21.32
N LYS A 352 -0.25 -10.33 22.66
CA LYS A 352 -0.56 -9.25 23.60
C LYS A 352 0.39 -8.05 23.42
N VAL A 353 1.66 -8.33 23.14
CA VAL A 353 2.69 -7.29 22.91
C VAL A 353 2.60 -6.70 21.50
N SER A 354 2.61 -7.54 20.47
CA SER A 354 2.66 -7.10 19.07
C SER A 354 1.32 -6.58 18.53
N GLY A 355 0.19 -7.11 19.02
CA GLY A 355 -1.14 -6.77 18.53
C GLY A 355 -1.46 -5.26 18.54
N PRO A 356 -1.19 -4.54 19.65
CA PRO A 356 -1.30 -3.09 19.69
C PRO A 356 -0.43 -2.37 18.65
N LEU A 357 0.84 -2.74 18.50
CA LEU A 357 1.75 -2.14 17.52
C LEU A 357 1.33 -2.42 16.06
N VAL A 358 0.85 -3.63 15.77
CA VAL A 358 0.29 -3.97 14.44
C VAL A 358 -0.95 -3.12 14.12
N ARG A 359 -1.74 -2.71 15.12
CA ARG A 359 -2.84 -1.76 14.89
C ARG A 359 -2.33 -0.36 14.54
N VAL A 360 -1.26 0.10 15.17
CA VAL A 360 -0.62 1.38 14.79
C VAL A 360 -0.03 1.29 13.39
N LEU A 361 0.62 0.17 13.05
CA LEU A 361 1.16 -0.06 11.70
C LEU A 361 0.07 0.05 10.63
N ARG A 362 -1.09 -0.58 10.87
CA ARG A 362 -2.26 -0.46 9.98
C ARG A 362 -2.79 0.97 9.86
N LEU A 363 -2.72 1.75 10.94
CA LEU A 363 -3.13 3.15 10.91
C LEU A 363 -2.20 3.97 10.00
N VAL A 364 -0.89 3.85 10.18
CA VAL A 364 0.09 4.67 9.44
C VAL A 364 0.27 4.26 7.99
N ASP A 365 -0.01 2.99 7.65
CA ASP A 365 -0.01 2.51 6.26
C ASP A 365 -1.33 2.74 5.52
N GLY A 366 -2.38 3.14 6.24
CA GLY A 366 -3.71 3.35 5.67
C GLY A 366 -3.75 4.59 4.79
N GLU A 367 -4.24 4.46 3.55
CA GLU A 367 -4.44 5.61 2.63
C GLU A 367 -5.74 6.39 2.91
N LYS A 368 -6.62 5.91 3.80
CA LYS A 368 -7.98 6.46 3.97
C LYS A 368 -8.05 7.69 4.87
N LYS A 369 -7.30 7.70 5.96
CA LYS A 369 -7.25 8.79 6.93
C LYS A 369 -5.81 9.19 7.10
N ALA A 370 -5.51 10.48 6.96
CA ALA A 370 -4.18 11.00 7.23
C ALA A 370 -3.77 10.68 8.69
N PRO A 371 -2.70 9.90 8.91
CA PRO A 371 -2.33 9.40 10.23
C PRO A 371 -1.66 10.45 11.13
N MET A 372 -1.23 11.60 10.60
CA MET A 372 -0.45 12.59 11.35
C MET A 372 -1.14 13.07 12.62
N GLY A 373 -2.46 13.26 12.58
CA GLY A 373 -3.25 13.64 13.75
C GLY A 373 -3.53 12.51 14.76
N TYR A 374 -3.10 11.28 14.47
CA TYR A 374 -3.49 10.08 15.22
C TYR A 374 -2.32 9.27 15.76
N ILE A 375 -1.16 9.30 15.12
CA ILE A 375 -0.04 8.40 15.43
C ILE A 375 0.47 8.53 16.87
N TYR A 376 0.59 9.75 17.41
CA TYR A 376 1.07 9.99 18.77
C TYR A 376 0.16 9.31 19.81
N GLU A 377 -1.14 9.59 19.74
CA GLU A 377 -2.14 8.94 20.61
C GLU A 377 -2.24 7.43 20.37
N ALA A 378 -2.09 6.98 19.12
CA ALA A 378 -2.12 5.57 18.79
C ALA A 378 -0.98 4.81 19.46
N MET A 379 0.21 5.41 19.57
CA MET A 379 1.35 4.86 20.30
C MET A 379 1.10 4.84 21.82
N ASN A 380 0.56 5.92 22.40
CA ASN A 380 0.17 5.95 23.81
C ASN A 380 -0.84 4.83 24.12
N ARG A 381 -1.90 4.72 23.31
CA ARG A 381 -2.91 3.65 23.44
C ARG A 381 -2.32 2.26 23.22
N ALA A 382 -1.28 2.13 22.39
CA ALA A 382 -0.59 0.86 22.19
C ALA A 382 0.14 0.44 23.48
N LYS A 383 0.90 1.35 24.11
CA LYS A 383 1.53 1.12 25.41
C LYS A 383 0.48 0.79 26.48
N ASP A 384 -0.59 1.57 26.59
CA ASP A 384 -1.69 1.29 27.55
C ASP A 384 -2.35 -0.08 27.34
N ALA A 385 -2.52 -0.50 26.09
CA ALA A 385 -3.07 -1.82 25.78
C ALA A 385 -2.12 -2.95 26.20
N ILE A 386 -0.80 -2.77 26.10
CA ILE A 386 0.20 -3.72 26.59
C ILE A 386 0.13 -3.79 28.12
N VAL A 387 0.15 -2.66 28.82
CA VAL A 387 0.04 -2.60 30.31
C VAL A 387 -1.21 -3.34 30.80
N ARG A 388 -2.37 -3.03 30.20
CA ARG A 388 -3.64 -3.68 30.55
C ARG A 388 -3.63 -5.18 30.28
N SER A 389 -2.96 -5.63 29.21
CA SER A 389 -2.88 -7.06 28.85
C SER A 389 -2.11 -7.91 29.87
N PHE A 390 -1.29 -7.25 30.69
CA PHE A 390 -0.49 -7.85 31.76
C PHE A 390 -0.89 -7.37 33.16
N ASN A 391 -2.08 -6.77 33.31
CA ASN A 391 -2.63 -6.30 34.57
C ASN A 391 -1.68 -5.36 35.34
N GLY A 392 -0.89 -4.54 34.62
CA GLY A 392 0.09 -3.62 35.23
C GLY A 392 1.37 -4.27 35.75
N ASN A 393 1.62 -5.57 35.48
CA ASN A 393 2.89 -6.20 35.86
C ASN A 393 4.03 -5.72 34.94
N GLU A 394 4.79 -4.75 35.43
CA GLU A 394 5.90 -4.10 34.71
C GLU A 394 6.98 -5.08 34.25
N GLU A 395 7.32 -6.09 35.05
CA GLU A 395 8.37 -7.07 34.73
C GLU A 395 8.12 -7.78 33.39
N LYS A 396 6.85 -7.92 32.99
CA LYS A 396 6.45 -8.58 31.74
C LYS A 396 6.60 -7.73 30.49
N TYR A 397 6.65 -6.40 30.62
CA TYR A 397 6.65 -5.49 29.46
C TYR A 397 7.74 -4.42 29.51
N LYS A 398 8.54 -4.32 30.58
CA LYS A 398 9.61 -3.34 30.71
C LYS A 398 10.61 -3.38 29.56
N GLU A 399 11.10 -4.56 29.21
CA GLU A 399 12.04 -4.73 28.11
C GLU A 399 11.43 -4.34 26.75
N ILE A 400 10.15 -4.67 26.56
CA ILE A 400 9.37 -4.23 25.38
C ILE A 400 9.27 -2.71 25.32
N PHE A 401 9.00 -2.06 26.45
CA PHE A 401 8.89 -0.60 26.52
C PHE A 401 10.23 0.06 26.21
N ASN A 402 11.34 -0.47 26.70
CA ASN A 402 12.67 0.02 26.34
C ASN A 402 12.91 -0.03 24.81
N ILE A 403 12.46 -1.09 24.13
CA ILE A 403 12.55 -1.18 22.67
C ILE A 403 11.68 -0.13 21.99
N ILE A 404 10.41 -0.03 22.41
CA ILE A 404 9.45 0.94 21.85
C ILE A 404 9.96 2.37 22.03
N ASP A 405 10.37 2.73 23.25
CA ASP A 405 10.76 4.09 23.61
C ASP A 405 12.06 4.48 22.90
N LYS A 406 13.05 3.59 22.85
CA LYS A 406 14.28 3.82 22.08
C LYS A 406 14.01 4.09 20.59
N ARG A 407 13.15 3.30 19.96
CA ARG A 407 12.79 3.48 18.54
C ARG A 407 11.92 4.71 18.33
N TRP A 408 11.03 5.02 19.29
CA TRP A 408 10.21 6.21 19.28
C TRP A 408 11.08 7.47 19.32
N GLU A 409 11.95 7.62 20.31
CA GLU A 409 12.77 8.82 20.51
C GLU A 409 13.78 9.04 19.39
N ILE A 410 14.46 7.97 18.95
CA ILE A 410 15.58 8.09 18.00
C ILE A 410 15.09 8.19 16.56
N GLN A 411 14.05 7.43 16.19
CA GLN A 411 13.68 7.24 14.79
C GLN A 411 12.30 7.81 14.46
N LEU A 412 11.26 7.45 15.23
CA LEU A 412 9.88 7.73 14.82
C LEU A 412 9.41 9.15 15.18
N HIS A 413 9.57 9.56 16.44
CA HIS A 413 9.03 10.83 16.92
C HIS A 413 9.62 12.03 16.19
N ARG A 414 8.75 12.94 15.79
CA ARG A 414 9.08 14.18 15.08
C ARG A 414 8.09 15.25 15.53
N PRO A 415 8.47 16.54 15.52
CA PRO A 415 7.57 17.61 15.96
C PRO A 415 6.21 17.61 15.26
N LEU A 416 6.16 17.18 13.99
CA LEU A 416 4.91 17.02 13.22
C LEU A 416 3.91 16.06 13.88
N HIS A 417 4.38 14.99 14.53
CA HIS A 417 3.51 14.03 15.22
C HIS A 417 2.85 14.66 16.46
N ALA A 418 3.60 15.43 17.24
CA ALA A 418 3.07 16.16 18.40
C ALA A 418 2.14 17.30 17.97
N ALA A 419 2.52 18.08 16.95
CA ALA A 419 1.67 19.13 16.40
C ALA A 419 0.35 18.56 15.84
N GLY A 420 0.42 17.43 15.12
CA GLY A 420 -0.77 16.73 14.63
C GLY A 420 -1.68 16.26 15.77
N TYR A 421 -1.10 15.74 16.86
CA TYR A 421 -1.85 15.32 18.05
C TYR A 421 -2.55 16.49 18.73
N PHE A 422 -1.83 17.60 18.96
CA PHE A 422 -2.39 18.82 19.55
C PHE A 422 -3.55 19.38 18.71
N LEU A 423 -3.42 19.39 17.40
CA LEU A 423 -4.42 19.96 16.49
C LEU A 423 -5.60 19.00 16.23
N ASN A 424 -5.60 17.79 16.77
CA ASN A 424 -6.72 16.87 16.61
C ASN A 424 -7.85 17.23 17.60
N PRO A 425 -9.02 17.71 17.13
CA PRO A 425 -10.11 18.13 18.01
C PRO A 425 -10.74 16.97 18.81
N GLU A 426 -10.61 15.72 18.36
CA GLU A 426 -11.05 14.57 19.16
C GLU A 426 -10.23 14.47 20.43
N PHE A 427 -8.90 14.55 20.32
CA PHE A 427 -8.01 14.31 21.45
C PHE A 427 -7.81 15.55 22.30
N PHE A 428 -7.59 16.71 21.68
CA PHE A 428 -7.37 17.97 22.40
C PHE A 428 -8.50 18.26 23.40
N TYR A 429 -9.75 18.17 22.95
CA TYR A 429 -10.90 18.49 23.82
C TYR A 429 -11.32 17.33 24.73
N ASP A 430 -10.87 16.10 24.47
CA ASP A 430 -11.06 14.97 25.40
C ASP A 430 -10.00 14.97 26.52
N LYS A 431 -8.83 15.57 26.28
CA LYS A 431 -7.65 15.55 27.15
C LYS A 431 -7.04 16.95 27.32
N PRO A 432 -7.60 17.79 28.22
CA PRO A 432 -7.12 19.14 28.45
C PRO A 432 -5.64 19.23 28.87
N GLU A 433 -5.08 18.16 29.44
CA GLU A 433 -3.68 18.07 29.84
C GLU A 433 -2.69 18.28 28.68
N ILE A 434 -3.13 18.08 27.42
CA ILE A 434 -2.31 18.27 26.22
C ILE A 434 -1.75 19.70 26.13
N GLU A 435 -2.51 20.72 26.53
CA GLU A 435 -2.06 22.12 26.49
C GLU A 435 -0.96 22.43 27.52
N HIS A 436 -0.83 21.59 28.54
CA HIS A 436 0.15 21.74 29.62
C HIS A 436 1.38 20.84 29.47
N ASP A 437 1.38 19.96 28.46
CA ASP A 437 2.52 19.11 28.15
C ASP A 437 3.63 19.93 27.46
N ALA A 438 4.79 20.01 28.13
CA ALA A 438 5.90 20.82 27.66
C ALA A 438 6.53 20.31 26.36
N GLU A 439 6.54 18.99 26.12
CA GLU A 439 7.07 18.41 24.89
C GLU A 439 6.15 18.75 23.71
N ILE A 440 4.85 18.52 23.87
CA ILE A 440 3.86 18.76 22.82
C ILE A 440 3.83 20.23 22.42
N MET A 441 3.81 21.14 23.40
CA MET A 441 3.80 22.59 23.13
C MET A 441 5.10 23.06 22.48
N SER A 442 6.25 22.58 22.96
CA SER A 442 7.55 22.89 22.35
C SER A 442 7.61 22.45 20.89
N ASP A 443 7.14 21.25 20.58
CA ASP A 443 7.13 20.70 19.23
C ASP A 443 6.11 21.38 18.31
N LEU A 444 4.94 21.77 18.82
CA LEU A 444 3.99 22.62 18.10
C LEU A 444 4.65 23.93 17.65
N TYR A 445 5.32 24.63 18.55
CA TYR A 445 5.99 25.89 18.22
C TYR A 445 7.14 25.70 17.22
N LYS A 446 7.92 24.61 17.34
CA LYS A 446 8.94 24.26 16.33
C LYS A 446 8.31 24.11 14.94
N CYS A 447 7.15 23.45 14.83
CA CYS A 447 6.44 23.32 13.56
C CYS A 447 5.93 24.65 13.03
N ILE A 448 5.37 25.51 13.89
CA ILE A 448 4.88 26.84 13.49
C ILE A 448 6.03 27.68 12.92
N LEU A 449 7.14 27.77 13.65
CA LEU A 449 8.34 28.52 13.25
C LEU A 449 8.94 27.98 11.94
N ARG A 450 8.98 26.66 11.78
CA ARG A 450 9.61 26.03 10.61
C ARG A 450 8.77 26.17 9.35
N LEU A 451 7.46 25.86 9.43
CA LEU A 451 6.57 25.78 8.27
C LEU A 451 5.96 27.13 7.89
N THR A 452 5.91 28.09 8.81
CA THR A 452 5.40 29.43 8.54
C THR A 452 6.57 30.38 8.33
N ARG A 453 6.93 30.67 7.07
CA ARG A 453 8.14 31.47 6.74
C ARG A 453 8.09 32.93 7.20
N ASP A 454 6.88 33.48 7.28
CA ASP A 454 6.63 34.90 7.57
C ASP A 454 6.44 35.11 9.09
N PRO A 455 7.34 35.86 9.77
CA PRO A 455 7.24 36.09 11.21
C PRO A 455 5.91 36.74 11.65
N ALA A 456 5.37 37.66 10.86
CA ALA A 456 4.09 38.30 11.19
C ALA A 456 2.92 37.31 11.10
N LYS A 457 3.04 36.25 10.28
CA LYS A 457 2.07 35.15 10.26
C LYS A 457 2.31 34.17 11.40
N GLN A 458 3.56 33.92 11.81
CA GLN A 458 3.87 33.08 12.97
C GLN A 458 3.17 33.62 14.23
N GLU A 459 3.30 34.92 14.50
CA GLU A 459 2.63 35.58 15.63
C GLU A 459 1.11 35.42 15.59
N LYS A 460 0.51 35.57 14.40
CA LYS A 460 -0.94 35.37 14.21
C LYS A 460 -1.36 33.92 14.44
N VAL A 461 -0.60 32.95 13.93
CA VAL A 461 -0.87 31.52 14.17
C VAL A 461 -0.84 31.23 15.67
N VAL A 462 0.19 31.71 16.38
CA VAL A 462 0.32 31.53 17.83
C VAL A 462 -0.82 32.20 18.60
N ALA A 463 -1.17 33.45 18.27
CA ALA A 463 -2.29 34.13 18.90
C ALA A 463 -3.62 33.37 18.71
N GLU A 464 -3.83 32.84 17.50
CA GLU A 464 -5.01 32.06 17.14
C GLU A 464 -5.09 30.68 17.82
N VAL A 465 -3.98 30.13 18.35
CA VAL A 465 -4.00 28.87 19.14
C VAL A 465 -4.98 28.99 20.30
N SER A 466 -4.98 30.13 21.00
CA SER A 466 -5.89 30.38 22.13
C SER A 466 -7.38 30.33 21.75
N LEU A 467 -7.73 30.65 20.50
CA LEU A 467 -9.11 30.56 20.02
C LEU A 467 -9.55 29.10 19.93
N PHE A 468 -8.67 28.24 19.43
CA PHE A 468 -8.92 26.80 19.38
C PHE A 468 -8.96 26.21 20.78
N THR A 469 -7.95 26.46 21.63
CA THR A 469 -7.89 25.81 22.94
C THR A 469 -9.08 26.16 23.83
N ASN A 470 -9.53 27.41 23.80
CA ASN A 470 -10.70 27.89 24.55
C ASN A 470 -12.05 27.65 23.84
N ALA A 471 -12.08 26.90 22.72
CA ALA A 471 -13.26 26.64 21.91
C ALA A 471 -14.05 27.93 21.52
N GLN A 472 -13.34 29.02 21.21
CA GLN A 472 -13.96 30.30 20.87
C GLN A 472 -14.44 30.33 19.41
N GLY A 473 -15.42 31.20 19.14
CA GLY A 473 -15.99 31.35 17.80
C GLY A 473 -16.64 30.05 17.31
N LEU A 474 -16.31 29.64 16.08
CA LEU A 474 -16.90 28.45 15.45
C LEU A 474 -16.44 27.13 16.11
N PHE A 475 -15.35 27.11 16.87
CA PHE A 475 -14.86 25.90 17.53
C PHE A 475 -15.78 25.40 18.67
N GLY A 476 -16.51 26.33 19.28
CA GLY A 476 -17.53 26.06 20.31
C GLY A 476 -18.94 25.88 19.76
N ASN A 477 -19.14 26.00 18.44
CA ASN A 477 -20.43 25.77 17.82
C ASN A 477 -20.92 24.33 18.08
N GLU A 478 -22.22 24.15 18.32
CA GLU A 478 -22.80 22.84 18.65
C GLU A 478 -22.50 21.76 17.59
N LEU A 479 -22.53 22.12 16.30
CA LEU A 479 -22.17 21.19 15.22
C LEU A 479 -20.68 20.85 15.23
N ALA A 480 -19.82 21.83 15.53
CA ALA A 480 -18.38 21.61 15.66
C ALA A 480 -18.10 20.62 16.80
N VAL A 481 -18.70 20.84 17.98
CA VAL A 481 -18.57 19.95 19.16
C VAL A 481 -19.04 18.52 18.84
N ARG A 482 -20.23 18.36 18.24
CA ARG A 482 -20.78 17.04 17.90
C ARG A 482 -19.94 16.27 16.89
N THR A 483 -19.20 16.97 16.03
CA THR A 483 -18.46 16.33 14.93
C THR A 483 -16.97 16.14 15.18
N ARG A 484 -16.45 16.50 16.36
CA ARG A 484 -15.02 16.36 16.72
C ARG A 484 -14.48 14.93 16.53
N LYS A 485 -15.30 13.91 16.86
CA LYS A 485 -14.91 12.48 16.79
C LYS A 485 -15.35 11.77 15.51
N THR A 486 -16.31 12.34 14.78
CA THR A 486 -16.92 11.69 13.61
C THR A 486 -16.33 12.17 12.29
N ARG A 487 -15.74 13.37 12.28
CA ARG A 487 -15.12 13.97 11.10
C ARG A 487 -13.59 13.84 11.17
N ALA A 488 -12.95 13.70 10.00
CA ALA A 488 -11.49 13.71 9.95
C ALA A 488 -10.95 15.10 10.40
N PRO A 489 -9.87 15.17 11.18
CA PRO A 489 -9.35 16.40 11.75
C PRO A 489 -9.17 17.52 10.72
N ALA A 490 -8.51 17.26 9.60
CA ALA A 490 -8.31 18.26 8.55
C ALA A 490 -9.64 18.77 7.94
N GLU A 491 -10.63 17.90 7.76
CA GLU A 491 -11.95 18.31 7.27
C GLU A 491 -12.74 19.09 8.33
N TRP A 492 -12.56 18.77 9.61
CA TRP A 492 -13.14 19.51 10.72
C TRP A 492 -12.57 20.94 10.78
N TRP A 493 -11.25 21.07 10.65
CA TRP A 493 -10.58 22.37 10.52
C TRP A 493 -11.05 23.13 9.28
N ALA A 494 -11.20 22.47 8.14
CA ALA A 494 -11.73 23.12 6.94
C ALA A 494 -13.16 23.67 7.15
N ALA A 495 -14.00 22.99 7.94
CA ALA A 495 -15.38 23.39 8.18
C ALA A 495 -15.54 24.47 9.26
N TYR A 496 -14.75 24.40 10.34
CA TYR A 496 -14.97 25.22 11.55
C TYR A 496 -13.79 26.13 11.90
N GLY A 497 -12.68 26.05 11.16
CA GLY A 497 -11.48 26.86 11.41
C GLY A 497 -11.56 28.33 11.00
N ALA A 498 -12.67 28.80 10.45
CA ALA A 498 -12.77 30.17 9.91
C ALA A 498 -12.60 31.27 10.98
N SER A 499 -12.80 30.95 12.27
CA SER A 499 -12.50 31.86 13.39
C SER A 499 -11.00 32.07 13.63
N ALA A 500 -10.14 31.21 13.07
CA ALA A 500 -8.69 31.24 13.20
C ALA A 500 -8.04 30.93 11.84
N PRO A 501 -8.09 31.86 10.87
CA PRO A 501 -7.75 31.58 9.47
C PRO A 501 -6.27 31.23 9.22
N ASN A 502 -5.34 31.71 10.04
CA ASN A 502 -3.92 31.38 9.90
C ASN A 502 -3.63 30.01 10.49
N LEU A 503 -4.14 29.74 11.69
CA LEU A 503 -4.06 28.43 12.34
C LEU A 503 -4.80 27.36 11.54
N GLN A 504 -5.95 27.67 10.93
CA GLN A 504 -6.69 26.75 10.07
C GLN A 504 -5.83 26.26 8.91
N LYS A 505 -5.14 27.17 8.21
CA LYS A 505 -4.24 26.82 7.10
C LYS A 505 -3.08 25.96 7.60
N PHE A 506 -2.49 26.33 8.74
CA PHE A 506 -1.42 25.55 9.36
C PHE A 506 -1.88 24.14 9.76
N ALA A 507 -3.01 24.03 10.46
CA ALA A 507 -3.57 22.77 10.92
C ALA A 507 -3.94 21.84 9.77
N MET A 508 -4.56 22.37 8.71
CA MET A 508 -4.82 21.60 7.50
C MET A 508 -3.53 21.09 6.84
N LYS A 509 -2.46 21.89 6.83
CA LYS A 509 -1.15 21.47 6.29
C LYS A 509 -0.51 20.34 7.07
N VAL A 510 -0.64 20.33 8.40
CA VAL A 510 -0.09 19.28 9.26
C VAL A 510 -0.98 18.02 9.26
N LEU A 511 -2.30 18.19 9.42
CA LEU A 511 -3.22 17.07 9.63
C LEU A 511 -3.50 16.25 8.38
N ASN A 512 -3.20 16.76 7.18
CA ASN A 512 -3.33 16.02 5.91
C ASN A 512 -2.09 15.18 5.56
N LEU A 513 -1.04 15.24 6.38
CA LEU A 513 0.21 14.53 6.09
C LEU A 513 0.08 13.01 6.32
N THR A 514 0.79 12.25 5.50
CA THR A 514 1.05 10.82 5.76
C THR A 514 2.24 10.66 6.71
N CYS A 515 2.37 9.50 7.36
CA CYS A 515 3.53 9.18 8.18
C CYS A 515 4.39 8.07 7.55
N SER A 516 3.95 7.49 6.44
CA SER A 516 4.57 6.29 5.86
C SER A 516 4.89 6.50 4.38
N ALA A 517 6.07 6.03 3.96
CA ALA A 517 6.48 5.93 2.56
C ALA A 517 6.02 4.61 1.91
N SER A 518 5.40 3.70 2.67
CA SER A 518 5.00 2.37 2.17
C SER A 518 3.99 2.39 1.02
N GLY A 519 3.26 3.50 0.84
CA GLY A 519 2.41 3.71 -0.34
C GLY A 519 3.21 3.63 -1.65
N CYS A 520 4.50 3.98 -1.62
CA CYS A 520 5.40 3.85 -2.77
C CYS A 520 5.73 2.39 -3.12
N GLU A 521 5.71 1.46 -2.16
CA GLU A 521 6.02 0.04 -2.43
C GLU A 521 5.05 -0.57 -3.45
N ARG A 522 3.81 -0.07 -3.51
CA ARG A 522 2.80 -0.47 -4.49
C ARG A 522 3.18 -0.05 -5.92
N ASN A 523 3.98 1.00 -6.09
CA ASN A 523 4.54 1.37 -7.40
C ASN A 523 5.55 0.33 -7.90
N TRP A 524 6.33 -0.28 -7.01
CA TRP A 524 7.28 -1.33 -7.39
C TRP A 524 6.57 -2.60 -7.87
N SER A 525 5.48 -3.02 -7.21
CA SER A 525 4.60 -4.10 -7.72
C SER A 525 4.11 -3.80 -9.15
N ILE A 526 3.71 -2.56 -9.42
CA ILE A 526 3.30 -2.14 -10.77
C ILE A 526 4.48 -2.16 -11.75
N PHE A 527 5.65 -1.70 -11.32
CA PHE A 527 6.89 -1.67 -12.09
C PHE A 527 7.33 -3.08 -12.48
N GLU A 528 7.41 -4.02 -11.54
CA GLU A 528 7.72 -5.44 -11.80
C GLU A 528 6.72 -6.09 -12.76
N ASN A 529 5.43 -5.80 -12.60
CA ASN A 529 4.38 -6.32 -13.48
C ASN A 529 4.52 -5.80 -14.93
N ILE A 530 4.89 -4.54 -15.12
CA ILE A 530 5.11 -3.95 -16.46
C ILE A 530 6.46 -4.38 -17.03
N HIS A 531 7.47 -4.48 -16.18
CA HIS A 531 8.86 -4.69 -16.52
C HIS A 531 9.42 -5.91 -15.77
N SER A 532 9.43 -7.05 -16.46
CA SER A 532 10.29 -8.18 -16.11
C SER A 532 11.39 -8.33 -17.16
N LYS A 533 12.62 -8.61 -16.73
CA LYS A 533 13.79 -8.82 -17.62
C LYS A 533 13.57 -9.93 -18.66
N ARG A 534 12.57 -10.80 -18.45
CA ARG A 534 12.21 -11.94 -19.30
C ARG A 534 11.14 -11.61 -20.36
N ARG A 535 10.34 -10.54 -20.19
CA ARG A 535 9.23 -10.21 -21.11
C ARG A 535 9.44 -8.96 -21.96
N ASN A 536 10.06 -7.88 -21.45
CA ASN A 536 10.18 -6.61 -22.19
C ASN A 536 11.44 -5.80 -21.81
N ARG A 537 12.28 -5.43 -22.79
CA ARG A 537 13.30 -4.37 -22.65
C ARG A 537 12.71 -3.05 -23.13
N LEU A 538 12.03 -2.34 -22.24
CA LEU A 538 11.54 -0.99 -22.51
C LEU A 538 12.64 0.03 -22.17
N ASP A 539 12.67 1.12 -22.94
CA ASP A 539 13.44 2.31 -22.58
C ASP A 539 12.88 2.93 -21.27
N HIS A 540 13.75 3.52 -20.45
CA HIS A 540 13.41 4.04 -19.12
C HIS A 540 12.30 5.09 -19.17
N GLN A 541 12.29 5.98 -20.15
CA GLN A 541 11.28 7.03 -20.24
C GLN A 541 9.89 6.42 -20.46
N ARG A 542 9.79 5.43 -21.35
CA ARG A 542 8.52 4.74 -21.62
C ARG A 542 8.00 3.98 -20.39
N LEU A 543 8.92 3.39 -19.62
CA LEU A 543 8.54 2.69 -18.40
C LEU A 543 7.97 3.66 -17.36
N ASN A 544 8.61 4.83 -17.19
CA ASN A 544 8.12 5.89 -16.32
C ASN A 544 6.72 6.38 -16.75
N ASP A 545 6.50 6.60 -18.04
CA ASP A 545 5.20 7.04 -18.56
C ASP A 545 4.09 6.01 -18.26
N LEU A 546 4.37 4.71 -18.47
CA LEU A 546 3.42 3.63 -18.20
C LEU A 546 3.10 3.50 -16.70
N VAL A 547 4.11 3.62 -15.84
CA VAL A 547 3.93 3.60 -14.38
C VAL A 547 3.10 4.79 -13.94
N TYR A 548 3.41 5.99 -14.44
CA TYR A 548 2.67 7.22 -14.16
C TYR A 548 1.18 7.08 -14.55
N ILE A 549 0.90 6.62 -15.78
CA ILE A 549 -0.48 6.41 -16.24
C ILE A 549 -1.20 5.39 -15.36
N LYS A 550 -0.61 4.21 -15.17
CA LYS A 550 -1.26 3.12 -14.44
C LYS A 550 -1.53 3.49 -12.99
N TYR A 551 -0.55 4.11 -12.32
CA TYR A 551 -0.70 4.50 -10.92
C TYR A 551 -1.75 5.59 -10.76
N ASN A 552 -1.65 6.69 -11.51
CA ASN A 552 -2.57 7.83 -11.34
C ASN A 552 -4.01 7.49 -11.76
N ARG A 553 -4.21 6.66 -12.79
CA ARG A 553 -5.56 6.15 -13.12
C ARG A 553 -6.10 5.20 -12.04
N ALA A 554 -5.25 4.41 -11.39
CA ALA A 554 -5.68 3.62 -10.24
C ALA A 554 -6.03 4.53 -9.05
N LEU A 555 -5.19 5.52 -8.74
CA LEU A 555 -5.39 6.48 -7.67
C LEU A 555 -6.71 7.25 -7.84
N LYS A 556 -6.98 7.79 -9.03
CA LYS A 556 -8.23 8.49 -9.33
C LYS A 556 -9.47 7.61 -9.15
N ARG A 557 -9.39 6.34 -9.58
CA ARG A 557 -10.48 5.38 -9.36
C ARG A 557 -10.71 5.13 -7.87
N ARG A 558 -9.64 4.89 -7.10
CA ARG A 558 -9.74 4.66 -5.65
C ARG A 558 -10.33 5.88 -4.92
N TYR A 559 -9.91 7.07 -5.32
CA TYR A 559 -10.45 8.33 -4.82
C TYR A 559 -11.96 8.45 -5.08
N ASN A 560 -12.39 8.19 -6.32
CA ASN A 560 -13.81 8.26 -6.70
C ASN A 560 -14.67 7.18 -6.03
N GLU A 561 -14.14 5.96 -5.88
CA GLU A 561 -14.85 4.81 -5.32
C GLU A 561 -14.90 4.84 -3.77
N ARG A 562 -14.22 5.79 -3.11
CA ARG A 562 -14.07 5.86 -1.63
C ARG A 562 -13.68 4.51 -1.01
N ASN A 563 -12.92 3.69 -1.74
CA ASN A 563 -12.66 2.31 -1.38
C ASN A 563 -11.86 2.20 -0.07
N THR A 564 -12.23 1.23 0.76
CA THR A 564 -11.40 0.76 1.89
C THR A 564 -10.28 -0.11 1.34
N ILE A 565 -9.08 0.46 1.20
CA ILE A 565 -7.86 -0.33 1.00
C ILE A 565 -7.46 -0.85 2.37
N ASP A 566 -7.35 -2.18 2.52
CA ASP A 566 -6.63 -2.75 3.65
C ASP A 566 -5.13 -2.52 3.39
N PRO A 567 -4.41 -1.75 4.23
CA PRO A 567 -2.99 -1.51 4.03
C PRO A 567 -2.15 -2.78 4.04
N ILE A 568 -2.65 -3.84 4.69
CA ILE A 568 -2.12 -5.20 4.62
C ILE A 568 -2.89 -5.98 3.55
N SER A 569 -2.91 -5.43 2.32
CA SER A 569 -3.60 -6.06 1.20
C SER A 569 -2.92 -7.35 0.81
N LEU A 570 -3.63 -8.47 0.98
CA LEU A 570 -3.19 -9.84 0.69
C LEU A 570 -3.05 -10.16 -0.81
N LYS A 571 -3.16 -9.15 -1.67
CA LYS A 571 -3.15 -9.31 -3.13
C LYS A 571 -1.77 -9.05 -3.75
N ASP A 572 -0.83 -8.50 -2.99
CA ASP A 572 0.55 -8.28 -3.39
C ASP A 572 1.43 -9.36 -2.76
N ILE A 573 1.57 -10.48 -3.48
CA ILE A 573 2.24 -11.70 -3.04
C ILE A 573 3.65 -11.76 -3.67
N ASP A 574 4.64 -12.15 -2.86
CA ASP A 574 5.90 -12.73 -3.34
C ASP A 574 5.88 -14.26 -3.15
N ASP A 575 6.44 -14.97 -4.12
CA ASP A 575 6.47 -16.44 -4.19
C ASP A 575 7.68 -17.03 -3.40
N SER A 576 8.57 -16.20 -2.85
CA SER A 576 9.71 -16.58 -1.99
C SER A 576 9.48 -16.23 -0.52
N ASN A 577 8.58 -16.94 0.16
CA ASN A 577 8.32 -16.73 1.59
C ASN A 577 9.20 -17.63 2.47
N GLU A 578 9.97 -17.05 3.39
CA GLU A 578 10.78 -17.74 4.41
C GLU A 578 9.98 -18.77 5.23
N TRP A 579 8.69 -18.52 5.45
CA TRP A 579 7.77 -19.46 6.11
C TRP A 579 7.47 -20.72 5.30
N LEU A 580 7.72 -20.70 3.99
CA LEU A 580 7.64 -21.87 3.10
C LEU A 580 9.00 -22.57 3.01
N ILE A 581 10.11 -21.83 3.03
CA ILE A 581 11.47 -22.36 2.81
C ILE A 581 12.12 -22.85 4.13
N GLY A 582 11.68 -22.35 5.29
CA GLY A 582 12.17 -22.75 6.61
C GLY A 582 13.55 -22.18 6.97
N ARG A 583 13.96 -21.06 6.37
CA ARG A 583 15.21 -20.35 6.68
C ARG A 583 14.88 -19.03 7.37
N MET A 584 15.45 -18.79 8.55
CA MET A 584 15.79 -17.44 9.00
C MET A 584 17.28 -17.31 8.73
N GLU A 585 17.70 -16.28 8.00
CA GLU A 585 19.13 -16.00 7.86
C GLU A 585 19.70 -15.66 9.24
N ASP A 586 20.54 -16.56 9.74
CA ASP A 586 21.69 -16.33 10.61
C ASP A 586 22.63 -17.51 10.27
N GLU A 587 23.51 -17.33 9.28
CA GLU A 587 24.70 -18.18 9.11
C GLU A 587 25.57 -17.97 10.36
N ASP A 588 25.32 -18.73 11.44
CA ASP A 588 26.27 -19.04 12.53
C ASP A 588 25.62 -19.88 13.66
N SER A 589 24.85 -20.92 13.33
CA SER A 589 24.47 -21.93 14.33
C SER A 589 24.47 -23.35 13.77
N HIS A 590 25.68 -23.88 13.63
CA HIS A 590 25.91 -25.33 13.66
C HIS A 590 25.65 -25.90 15.09
N GLY A 591 24.41 -25.82 15.58
CA GLY A 591 24.04 -26.37 16.89
C GLY A 591 22.55 -26.63 17.14
N GLY A 592 21.67 -26.48 16.15
CA GLY A 592 20.23 -26.27 16.36
C GLY A 592 19.33 -27.47 16.62
N ALA A 593 19.78 -28.53 17.30
CA ALA A 593 18.85 -29.59 17.74
C ALA A 593 19.35 -30.47 18.90
N GLN A 594 20.67 -30.63 19.06
CA GLN A 594 21.24 -31.58 20.03
C GLN A 594 21.28 -31.00 21.46
N ASP A 595 21.40 -29.67 21.59
CA ASP A 595 21.51 -28.98 22.89
C ASP A 595 20.17 -28.37 23.37
N ASP A 596 19.08 -28.57 22.62
CA ASP A 596 17.76 -28.05 22.98
C ASP A 596 17.15 -28.84 24.15
N PHE A 597 16.72 -28.15 25.21
CA PHE A 597 15.99 -28.79 26.31
C PHE A 597 14.63 -29.33 25.85
N VAL A 598 14.28 -30.54 26.33
CA VAL A 598 13.01 -31.23 26.07
C VAL A 598 11.85 -30.45 26.70
N PHE A 599 12.08 -29.81 27.85
CA PHE A 599 11.17 -28.89 28.50
C PHE A 599 11.96 -27.67 29.01
N ASP A 600 11.34 -26.48 29.00
CA ASP A 600 12.02 -25.21 29.32
C ASP A 600 12.50 -25.12 30.81
N ASP A 601 12.06 -26.06 31.68
CA ASP A 601 12.42 -26.14 33.11
C ASP A 601 13.21 -27.42 33.49
N ASP A 602 13.62 -28.24 32.51
CA ASP A 602 14.36 -29.49 32.74
C ASP A 602 15.80 -29.42 32.21
N ASN A 603 16.70 -30.21 32.79
CA ASN A 603 18.09 -30.36 32.32
C ASN A 603 18.24 -31.38 31.17
N LEU A 604 17.14 -31.95 30.68
CA LEU A 604 17.15 -33.01 29.68
C LEU A 604 17.16 -32.40 28.28
N THR A 605 18.18 -32.70 27.47
CA THR A 605 18.28 -32.21 26.07
C THR A 605 17.77 -33.23 25.05
N TRP A 606 17.44 -32.78 23.84
CA TRP A 606 17.11 -33.67 22.72
C TRP A 606 18.31 -34.55 22.32
N GLY A 607 19.55 -34.11 22.59
CA GLY A 607 20.76 -34.92 22.49
C GLY A 607 20.79 -36.07 23.49
N ASP A 608 20.34 -35.85 24.73
CA ASP A 608 20.21 -36.91 25.73
C ASP A 608 19.13 -37.94 25.34
N VAL A 609 18.02 -37.46 24.78
CA VAL A 609 16.95 -38.33 24.26
C VAL A 609 17.44 -39.14 23.05
N ALA A 610 18.23 -38.56 22.15
CA ALA A 610 18.80 -39.24 21.00
C ALA A 610 19.81 -40.34 21.40
N ARG A 611 20.67 -40.06 22.40
CA ARG A 611 21.57 -41.05 23.00
C ARG A 611 20.81 -42.18 23.69
N ALA A 612 19.80 -41.86 24.50
CA ALA A 612 19.00 -42.85 25.20
C ALA A 612 18.12 -43.71 24.27
N ALA A 613 17.73 -43.17 23.11
CA ALA A 613 16.95 -43.89 22.10
C ALA A 613 17.79 -44.71 21.11
N GLY A 614 19.12 -44.75 21.27
CA GLY A 614 20.03 -45.52 20.41
C GLY A 614 20.17 -44.98 18.99
N ALA A 615 19.84 -43.70 18.75
CA ALA A 615 19.86 -43.12 17.40
C ALA A 615 21.29 -42.84 16.87
N GLU A 616 22.30 -42.78 17.74
CA GLU A 616 23.70 -42.55 17.35
C GLU A 616 24.44 -43.84 16.94
N GLU A 617 23.96 -45.03 17.33
CA GLU A 617 24.58 -46.32 16.91
C GLU A 617 24.45 -46.57 15.40
N ALA A 618 23.47 -45.94 14.73
CA ALA A 618 23.31 -46.07 13.28
C ALA A 618 24.30 -45.20 12.47
N SER A 619 24.90 -44.15 13.08
CA SER A 619 25.86 -43.27 12.38
C SER A 619 27.29 -43.81 12.44
N LEU A 620 27.68 -44.44 13.57
CA LEU A 620 29.00 -45.05 13.75
C LEU A 620 29.23 -46.27 12.84
N ILE A 621 28.18 -47.02 12.50
CA ILE A 621 28.27 -48.16 11.56
C ILE A 621 28.52 -47.67 10.12
N LEU A 622 28.01 -46.50 9.75
CA LEU A 622 28.20 -45.90 8.43
C LEU A 622 29.60 -45.27 8.26
N GLU A 623 30.20 -44.73 9.32
CA GLU A 623 31.58 -44.22 9.28
C GLU A 623 32.63 -45.35 9.24
N LEU A 624 32.40 -46.46 9.94
CA LEU A 624 33.29 -47.63 9.89
C LEU A 624 33.28 -48.37 8.54
N GLU A 625 32.14 -48.38 7.83
CA GLU A 625 32.06 -48.94 6.46
C GLU A 625 32.72 -48.04 5.40
N LEU A 626 32.82 -46.72 5.66
CA LEU A 626 33.47 -45.76 4.76
C LEU A 626 35.01 -45.76 4.92
N GLU A 627 35.54 -45.99 6.12
CA GLU A 627 36.99 -46.12 6.33
C GLU A 627 37.57 -47.44 5.78
N GLN A 628 36.78 -48.53 5.75
CA GLN A 628 37.21 -49.80 5.11
C GLN A 628 37.17 -49.76 3.58
N ALA A 629 36.48 -48.80 2.97
CA ALA A 629 36.43 -48.63 1.52
C ALA A 629 37.57 -47.75 0.95
N GLN A 630 38.45 -47.22 1.80
CA GLN A 630 39.60 -46.40 1.40
C GLN A 630 40.97 -46.96 1.83
N ALA A 631 41.04 -48.24 2.25
CA ALA A 631 42.30 -48.95 2.51
C ALA A 631 42.62 -49.98 1.43
#